data_AF-A0A263DQF0-F1
#
_entry.id   AF-A0A263DQF0-F1
#
_cell.length_a   1.000
_cell.length_b   1.000
_cell.length_c   1.000
_cell.angle_alpha   90.00
_cell.angle_beta   90.00
_cell.angle_gamma   90.00
#
_symmetry.space_group_name_H-M   'P 1'
#
loop_
_entity.id
_entity.type
_entity.pdbx_description
1 polymer ?
#
loop_
_entity_poly.entity_id
_entity_poly.type
_entity_poly.pdbx_seq_one_letter_code
_entity_poly.pdbx_strand_id
1 'polypeptide(L)'
;MTQYMPQYPPPGPGYYPPPPPPQNGFGTAGFVLGLIGLLFSFIPLIGVIAWPLVLLALVFAGIGLSRARSGRATNSSLAVAGLVCAVIGLLICILYAAAFSAAVSDVETSAPRAATEYAARPDSAGATPAGVGDEVQDGAFTFAVTDVKSGVQALGESFLRTEAQGEFVLVHVTVRNIGTEAATFLGAHQTLLDAQGREFEADSSAAMMNVPDSESFYTEINPGNSVDGVPVFDVPEGLSPAAIELHESMFSGGALVSLAG
;
A
#
# COMPACT_ATOMS: atom_id res chain seq x y z
N MET A 1 31.92 -96.55 22.00
CA MET A 1 31.81 -95.77 20.74
C MET A 1 30.83 -94.63 21.00
N THR A 2 31.34 -93.41 21.16
CA THR A 2 30.52 -92.20 21.31
C THR A 2 30.07 -91.72 19.93
N GLN A 3 28.75 -91.69 19.70
CA GLN A 3 28.18 -91.15 18.46
C GLN A 3 28.31 -89.62 18.43
N TYR A 4 28.74 -89.10 17.29
CA TYR A 4 28.82 -87.68 16.98
C TYR A 4 27.47 -87.22 16.41
N MET A 5 26.76 -86.32 17.09
CA MET A 5 25.56 -85.69 16.53
C MET A 5 25.97 -84.51 15.64
N PRO A 6 25.45 -84.41 14.41
CA PRO A 6 25.73 -83.27 13.53
C PRO A 6 25.10 -81.99 14.09
N GLN A 7 25.95 -81.00 14.35
CA GLN A 7 25.56 -79.63 14.69
C GLN A 7 25.00 -78.93 13.45
N TYR A 8 23.75 -78.47 13.51
CA TYR A 8 23.19 -77.60 12.48
C TYR A 8 23.62 -76.15 12.71
N PRO A 9 24.05 -75.43 11.65
CA PRO A 9 24.42 -74.02 11.78
C PRO A 9 23.20 -73.14 12.11
N PRO A 10 23.40 -72.06 12.88
CA PRO A 10 22.32 -71.17 13.29
C PRO A 10 21.69 -70.45 12.08
N PRO A 11 20.37 -70.19 12.10
CA PRO A 11 19.69 -69.45 11.03
C PRO A 11 20.28 -68.04 10.90
N GLY A 12 20.64 -67.66 9.67
CA GLY A 12 21.24 -66.37 9.36
C GLY A 12 20.29 -65.18 9.61
N PRO A 13 20.80 -63.95 9.74
CA PRO A 13 19.99 -62.77 9.99
C PRO A 13 18.97 -62.55 8.87
N GLY A 14 17.68 -62.48 9.25
CA GLY A 14 16.56 -62.30 8.32
C GLY A 14 16.63 -60.95 7.62
N TYR A 15 16.47 -60.97 6.29
CA TYR A 15 16.35 -59.75 5.49
C TYR A 15 14.95 -59.16 5.68
N TYR A 16 14.84 -58.06 6.43
CA TYR A 16 13.61 -57.29 6.52
C TYR A 16 13.56 -56.28 5.36
N PRO A 17 12.55 -56.31 4.49
CA PRO A 17 12.40 -55.31 3.45
C PRO A 17 12.14 -53.92 4.07
N PRO A 18 12.67 -52.83 3.49
CA PRO A 18 12.39 -51.49 3.98
C PRO A 18 10.89 -51.17 3.84
N PRO A 19 10.33 -50.35 4.75
CA PRO A 19 8.93 -49.95 4.68
C PRO A 19 8.67 -49.19 3.36
N PRO A 20 7.47 -49.36 2.76
CA PRO A 20 7.14 -48.72 1.49
C PRO A 20 7.13 -47.18 1.61
N PRO A 21 7.50 -46.46 0.54
CA PRO A 21 7.54 -45.01 0.57
C PRO A 21 6.13 -44.40 0.75
N PRO A 22 6.04 -43.21 1.37
CA PRO A 22 4.78 -42.51 1.61
C PRO A 22 4.03 -42.17 0.31
N GLN A 23 2.72 -42.44 0.24
CA GLN A 23 1.92 -42.36 -1.02
C GLN A 23 0.92 -41.19 -1.11
N ASN A 24 1.19 -40.01 -0.52
CA ASN A 24 0.24 -38.88 -0.55
C ASN A 24 0.80 -37.57 -1.13
N GLY A 25 1.14 -37.57 -2.43
CA GLY A 25 1.64 -36.36 -3.11
C GLY A 25 0.68 -35.16 -3.06
N PHE A 26 -0.62 -35.41 -3.07
CA PHE A 26 -1.64 -34.35 -2.98
C PHE A 26 -1.69 -33.71 -1.58
N GLY A 27 -1.48 -34.49 -0.52
CA GLY A 27 -1.37 -33.97 0.84
C GLY A 27 -0.17 -33.03 1.01
N THR A 28 0.98 -33.39 0.44
CA THR A 28 2.18 -32.54 0.44
C THR A 28 1.99 -31.26 -0.36
N ALA A 29 1.40 -31.36 -1.56
CA ALA A 29 1.10 -30.19 -2.40
C ALA A 29 0.12 -29.22 -1.71
N GLY A 30 -0.95 -29.75 -1.09
CA GLY A 30 -1.89 -28.94 -0.31
C GLY A 30 -1.24 -28.25 0.89
N PHE A 31 -0.29 -28.90 1.57
CA PHE A 31 0.46 -28.29 2.67
C PHE A 31 1.36 -27.13 2.19
N VAL A 32 2.14 -27.33 1.12
CA VAL A 32 3.04 -26.29 0.59
C VAL A 32 2.24 -25.08 0.11
N LEU A 33 1.14 -25.31 -0.62
CA LEU A 33 0.27 -24.22 -1.09
C LEU A 33 -0.42 -23.49 0.07
N GLY A 34 -0.87 -24.22 1.11
CA GLY A 34 -1.46 -23.64 2.31
C GLY A 34 -0.48 -22.79 3.11
N LEU A 35 0.79 -23.22 3.22
CA LEU A 35 1.84 -22.45 3.89
C LEU A 35 2.20 -21.17 3.13
N ILE A 36 2.35 -21.27 1.81
CA ILE A 36 2.62 -20.11 0.95
C ILE A 36 1.46 -19.11 1.04
N GLY A 37 0.22 -19.58 0.96
CA GLY A 37 -0.97 -18.72 1.13
C GLY A 37 -1.02 -18.04 2.50
N LEU A 38 -0.65 -18.74 3.57
CA LEU A 38 -0.58 -18.16 4.91
C LEU A 38 0.51 -17.08 5.02
N LEU A 39 1.70 -17.31 4.45
CA LEU A 39 2.79 -16.33 4.47
C LEU A 39 2.40 -15.05 3.72
N PHE A 40 1.78 -15.17 2.56
CA PHE A 40 1.34 -14.01 1.78
C PHE A 40 0.13 -13.29 2.39
N SER A 41 -0.64 -13.93 3.27
CA SER A 41 -1.79 -13.30 3.93
C SER A 41 -1.44 -12.11 4.84
N PHE A 42 -0.17 -11.97 5.21
CA PHE A 42 0.32 -10.88 6.09
C PHE A 42 0.73 -9.61 5.32
N ILE A 43 0.73 -9.63 3.97
CA ILE A 43 1.10 -8.49 3.14
C ILE A 43 -0.17 -7.91 2.48
N PRO A 44 -0.72 -6.80 2.99
CA PRO A 44 -2.05 -6.30 2.61
C PRO A 44 -2.19 -5.93 1.12
N LEU A 45 -1.12 -5.54 0.42
CA LEU A 45 -1.17 -5.22 -1.02
C LEU A 45 -1.18 -6.46 -1.95
N ILE A 46 -0.76 -7.64 -1.49
CA ILE A 46 -0.66 -8.87 -2.32
C ILE A 46 -1.94 -9.73 -2.23
N GLY A 47 -2.87 -9.39 -1.33
CA GLY A 47 -4.08 -10.18 -1.04
C GLY A 47 -4.98 -10.48 -2.24
N VAL A 48 -5.02 -9.62 -3.27
CA VAL A 48 -5.80 -9.83 -4.50
C VAL A 48 -5.25 -10.98 -5.34
N ILE A 49 -3.92 -11.18 -5.37
CA ILE A 49 -3.26 -12.27 -6.09
C ILE A 49 -3.30 -13.58 -5.28
N ALA A 50 -3.53 -13.52 -3.96
CA ALA A 50 -3.55 -14.70 -3.10
C ALA A 50 -4.82 -15.56 -3.21
N TRP A 51 -5.94 -14.99 -3.68
CA TRP A 51 -7.24 -15.67 -3.77
C TRP A 51 -7.22 -16.98 -4.57
N PRO A 52 -6.65 -17.02 -5.79
CA PRO A 52 -6.51 -18.26 -6.56
C PRO A 52 -5.67 -19.33 -5.85
N LEU A 53 -4.60 -18.93 -5.17
CA LEU A 53 -3.70 -19.85 -4.45
C LEU A 53 -4.39 -20.49 -3.24
N VAL A 54 -5.17 -19.71 -2.48
CA VAL A 54 -5.91 -20.22 -1.32
C VAL A 54 -7.00 -21.21 -1.75
N LEU A 55 -7.71 -20.94 -2.85
CA LEU A 55 -8.70 -21.87 -3.41
C LEU A 55 -8.04 -23.18 -3.89
N LEU A 56 -6.91 -23.09 -4.60
CA LEU A 56 -6.14 -24.27 -5.02
C LEU A 56 -5.65 -25.09 -3.82
N ALA A 57 -5.17 -24.43 -2.76
CA ALA A 57 -4.74 -25.08 -1.53
C ALA A 57 -5.88 -25.87 -0.86
N LEU A 58 -7.08 -25.29 -0.76
CA LEU A 58 -8.25 -25.96 -0.18
C LEU A 58 -8.68 -27.19 -0.99
N VAL A 59 -8.67 -27.09 -2.32
CA VAL A 59 -9.02 -28.21 -3.21
C VAL A 59 -8.01 -29.36 -3.05
N PHE A 60 -6.72 -29.08 -3.10
CA PHE A 60 -5.69 -30.11 -2.98
C PHE A 60 -5.63 -30.73 -1.57
N ALA A 61 -5.78 -29.93 -0.52
CA ALA A 61 -5.85 -30.43 0.85
C ALA A 61 -7.10 -31.31 1.08
N GLY A 62 -8.27 -30.92 0.54
CA GLY A 62 -9.51 -31.69 0.60
C GLY A 62 -9.42 -33.04 -0.11
N ILE A 63 -8.84 -33.08 -1.31
CA ILE A 63 -8.61 -34.33 -2.07
C ILE A 63 -7.59 -35.23 -1.34
N GLY A 64 -6.52 -34.64 -0.82
CA GLY A 64 -5.51 -35.36 -0.02
C GLY A 64 -6.09 -35.99 1.24
N LEU A 65 -7.04 -35.31 1.91
CA LEU A 65 -7.75 -35.82 3.08
C LEU A 65 -8.77 -36.90 2.73
N SER A 66 -9.52 -36.75 1.64
CA SER A 66 -10.48 -37.75 1.14
C SER A 66 -9.79 -39.08 0.78
N ARG A 67 -8.62 -39.00 0.14
CA ARG A 67 -7.80 -40.19 -0.19
C ARG A 67 -7.23 -40.87 1.05
N ALA A 68 -6.81 -40.10 2.06
CA ALA A 68 -6.37 -40.63 3.35
C ALA A 68 -7.50 -41.34 4.11
N ARG A 69 -8.71 -40.73 4.16
CA ARG A 69 -9.89 -41.35 4.78
C ARG A 69 -10.35 -42.63 4.08
N SER A 70 -10.10 -42.75 2.78
CA SER A 70 -10.43 -43.95 1.99
C SER A 70 -9.43 -45.11 2.17
N GLY A 71 -8.46 -45.00 3.09
CA GLY A 71 -7.43 -46.01 3.32
C GLY A 71 -6.39 -46.11 2.20
N ARG A 72 -6.39 -45.16 1.25
CA ARG A 72 -5.49 -45.15 0.08
C ARG A 72 -4.22 -44.32 0.28
N ALA A 73 -4.03 -43.71 1.45
CA ALA A 73 -2.85 -42.93 1.77
C ALA A 73 -2.46 -43.11 3.24
N THR A 74 -1.16 -43.24 3.50
CA THR A 74 -0.59 -43.56 4.83
C THR A 74 -0.21 -42.33 5.67
N ASN A 75 -0.32 -41.10 5.13
CA ASN A 75 0.08 -39.86 5.81
C ASN A 75 -1.06 -38.83 5.83
N SER A 76 -1.98 -38.98 6.77
CA SER A 76 -3.12 -38.09 6.97
C SER A 76 -2.74 -36.78 7.64
N SER A 77 -1.64 -36.75 8.41
CA SER A 77 -1.22 -35.61 9.24
C SER A 77 -0.89 -34.35 8.44
N LEU A 78 -0.15 -34.48 7.33
CA LEU A 78 0.21 -33.34 6.47
C LEU A 78 -0.99 -32.75 5.70
N ALA A 79 -1.92 -33.60 5.26
CA ALA A 79 -3.14 -33.13 4.59
C ALA A 79 -4.04 -32.33 5.55
N VAL A 80 -4.14 -32.77 6.81
CA VAL A 80 -4.86 -32.03 7.86
C VAL A 80 -4.16 -30.72 8.18
N ALA A 81 -2.83 -30.71 8.33
CA ALA A 81 -2.07 -29.48 8.57
C ALA A 81 -2.25 -28.47 7.44
N GLY A 82 -2.17 -28.91 6.18
CA GLY A 82 -2.38 -28.05 5.01
C GLY A 82 -3.79 -27.46 4.95
N LEU A 83 -4.81 -28.26 5.30
CA LEU A 83 -6.19 -27.78 5.37
C LEU A 83 -6.36 -26.71 6.46
N VAL A 84 -5.79 -26.92 7.64
CA VAL A 84 -5.84 -25.96 8.76
C VAL A 84 -5.14 -24.66 8.39
N CYS A 85 -3.94 -24.72 7.80
CA CYS A 85 -3.22 -23.53 7.33
C CYS A 85 -4.01 -22.75 6.27
N ALA A 86 -4.62 -23.45 5.31
CA ALA A 86 -5.43 -22.81 4.26
C ALA A 86 -6.69 -22.13 4.83
N VAL A 87 -7.37 -22.74 5.81
CA VAL A 87 -8.53 -22.15 6.48
C VAL A 87 -8.14 -20.90 7.28
N ILE A 88 -7.03 -20.97 8.04
CA ILE A 88 -6.54 -19.81 8.80
C ILE A 88 -6.16 -18.66 7.86
N GLY A 89 -5.41 -18.94 6.79
CA GLY A 89 -5.05 -17.93 5.78
C GLY A 89 -6.27 -17.30 5.10
N LEU A 90 -7.31 -18.10 4.80
CA LEU A 90 -8.57 -17.60 4.25
C LEU A 90 -9.30 -16.67 5.23
N LEU A 91 -9.38 -17.04 6.51
CA LEU A 91 -10.03 -16.22 7.54
C LEU A 91 -9.32 -14.87 7.71
N ILE A 92 -7.99 -14.86 7.73
CA ILE A 92 -7.18 -13.63 7.80
C ILE A 92 -7.44 -12.75 6.56
N CYS A 93 -7.45 -13.34 5.35
CA CYS A 93 -7.77 -12.61 4.13
C CYS A 93 -9.18 -12.01 4.15
N ILE A 94 -10.19 -12.74 4.61
CA ILE A 94 -11.57 -12.24 4.70
C ILE A 94 -11.64 -11.06 5.68
N LEU A 95 -10.96 -11.15 6.83
CA LEU A 95 -10.92 -10.06 7.80
C LEU A 95 -10.26 -8.80 7.23
N TYR A 96 -9.13 -8.94 6.54
CA TYR A 96 -8.48 -7.80 5.87
C TYR A 96 -9.35 -7.21 4.75
N ALA A 97 -10.00 -8.04 3.93
CA ALA A 97 -10.89 -7.57 2.88
C ALA A 97 -12.12 -6.84 3.45
N ALA A 98 -12.68 -7.31 4.56
CA ALA A 98 -13.78 -6.64 5.25
C ALA A 98 -13.33 -5.31 5.87
N ALA A 99 -12.16 -5.27 6.50
CA ALA A 99 -11.59 -4.04 7.06
C ALA A 99 -11.27 -3.01 5.97
N PHE A 100 -10.70 -3.44 4.84
CA PHE A 100 -10.43 -2.59 3.69
C PHE A 100 -11.72 -2.09 3.03
N SER A 101 -12.72 -2.96 2.84
CA SER A 101 -14.03 -2.55 2.31
C SER A 101 -14.72 -1.54 3.23
N ALA A 102 -14.64 -1.71 4.55
CA ALA A 102 -15.18 -0.74 5.50
C ALA A 102 -14.45 0.62 5.39
N ALA A 103 -13.12 0.60 5.27
CA ALA A 103 -12.34 1.81 5.05
C ALA A 103 -12.68 2.51 3.72
N VAL A 104 -12.90 1.76 2.63
CA VAL A 104 -13.31 2.32 1.33
C VAL A 104 -14.75 2.85 1.37
N SER A 105 -15.67 2.20 2.09
CA SER A 105 -17.04 2.70 2.25
C SER A 105 -17.14 3.97 3.10
N ASP A 106 -16.22 4.18 4.06
CA ASP A 106 -16.08 5.46 4.76
C ASP A 106 -15.58 6.58 3.83
N VAL A 107 -14.74 6.24 2.84
CA VAL A 107 -14.29 7.18 1.80
C VAL A 107 -15.42 7.51 0.81
N GLU A 108 -16.21 6.53 0.37
CA GLU A 108 -17.38 6.77 -0.51
C GLU A 108 -18.53 7.52 0.18
N THR A 109 -18.70 7.36 1.49
CA THR A 109 -19.70 8.12 2.27
C THR A 109 -19.28 9.57 2.52
N SER A 110 -18.01 9.91 2.28
CA SER A 110 -17.46 11.25 2.52
C SER A 110 -17.48 12.19 1.30
N ALA A 111 -17.97 11.74 0.13
CA ALA A 111 -18.19 12.60 -1.03
C ALA A 111 -19.70 12.68 -1.37
N PRO A 112 -20.42 13.81 -1.13
CA PRO A 112 -19.95 15.19 -1.13
C PRO A 112 -20.33 15.93 0.17
N ARG A 113 -19.41 16.02 1.14
CA ARG A 113 -19.54 16.97 2.27
C ARG A 113 -18.63 18.20 2.13
N ALA A 114 -17.58 18.12 1.33
CA ALA A 114 -16.62 19.20 1.12
C ALA A 114 -17.27 20.51 0.64
N ALA A 115 -18.27 20.46 -0.25
CA ALA A 115 -18.92 21.67 -0.77
C ALA A 115 -19.84 22.39 0.24
N THR A 116 -20.29 21.73 1.32
CA THR A 116 -21.17 22.37 2.34
C THR A 116 -20.48 22.62 3.67
N GLU A 117 -19.36 21.95 3.95
CA GLU A 117 -18.55 22.23 5.15
C GLU A 117 -17.58 23.42 4.94
N TYR A 118 -17.19 23.70 3.69
CA TYR A 118 -16.46 24.93 3.34
C TYR A 118 -17.26 26.22 3.66
N ALA A 119 -18.59 26.15 3.65
CA ALA A 119 -19.46 27.27 4.05
C ALA A 119 -19.74 27.36 5.56
N ALA A 120 -19.29 26.38 6.35
CA ALA A 120 -19.64 26.25 7.77
C ALA A 120 -18.41 26.15 8.70
N ARG A 121 -17.22 26.55 8.26
CA ARG A 121 -16.08 26.79 9.17
C ARG A 121 -16.30 28.14 9.88
N PRO A 122 -16.48 28.19 11.22
CA PRO A 122 -16.90 29.43 11.90
C PRO A 122 -15.86 30.56 11.92
N ASP A 123 -14.63 30.36 11.41
CA ASP A 123 -13.52 31.31 11.60
C ASP A 123 -12.90 31.88 10.30
N SER A 124 -13.50 31.69 9.11
CA SER A 124 -12.96 32.26 7.86
C SER A 124 -13.88 33.24 7.13
N ALA A 125 -15.02 33.61 7.70
CA ALA A 125 -16.01 34.47 7.04
C ALA A 125 -15.65 35.98 6.97
N GLY A 126 -14.38 36.36 7.02
CA GLY A 126 -13.98 37.77 6.97
C GLY A 126 -12.52 38.09 6.64
N ALA A 127 -11.66 37.09 6.41
CA ALA A 127 -10.30 37.32 5.95
C ALA A 127 -10.26 37.18 4.43
N THR A 128 -9.64 38.14 3.74
CA THR A 128 -9.25 37.97 2.34
C THR A 128 -8.45 36.67 2.22
N PRO A 129 -8.74 35.77 1.26
CA PRO A 129 -7.93 34.58 1.05
C PRO A 129 -6.47 34.99 0.86
N ALA A 130 -5.55 34.34 1.58
CA ALA A 130 -4.13 34.55 1.41
C ALA A 130 -3.74 34.29 -0.05
N GLY A 131 -2.87 35.12 -0.64
CA GLY A 131 -2.42 34.99 -2.01
C GLY A 131 -1.01 34.40 -2.11
N VAL A 132 -0.53 34.27 -3.35
CA VAL A 132 0.88 33.96 -3.62
C VAL A 132 1.77 35.00 -2.93
N GLY A 133 2.74 34.52 -2.13
CA GLY A 133 3.66 35.31 -1.32
C GLY A 133 3.22 35.52 0.13
N ASP A 134 1.95 35.28 0.47
CA ASP A 134 1.48 35.35 1.85
C ASP A 134 1.83 34.07 2.62
N GLU A 135 2.12 34.21 3.92
CA GLU A 135 2.37 33.08 4.82
C GLU A 135 1.04 32.58 5.40
N VAL A 136 0.76 31.30 5.26
CA VAL A 136 -0.38 30.60 5.86
C VAL A 136 0.09 29.51 6.81
N GLN A 137 -0.75 29.09 7.75
CA GLN A 137 -0.40 28.07 8.74
C GLN A 137 -1.42 26.94 8.72
N ASP A 138 -0.91 25.70 8.79
CA ASP A 138 -1.69 24.52 9.12
C ASP A 138 -0.86 23.61 10.04
N GLY A 139 -1.45 23.21 11.17
CA GLY A 139 -0.76 22.46 12.23
C GLY A 139 0.54 23.15 12.69
N ALA A 140 1.64 22.39 12.63
CA ALA A 140 2.98 22.82 13.02
C ALA A 140 3.78 23.48 11.88
N PHE A 141 3.20 23.58 10.68
CA PHE A 141 3.85 24.15 9.51
C PHE A 141 3.29 25.51 9.14
N THR A 142 4.19 26.41 8.74
CA THR A 142 3.82 27.56 7.93
C THR A 142 4.27 27.36 6.49
N PHE A 143 3.45 27.84 5.56
CA PHE A 143 3.64 27.68 4.13
C PHE A 143 3.59 29.05 3.46
N ALA A 144 4.39 29.23 2.43
CA ALA A 144 4.28 30.36 1.51
C ALA A 144 4.41 29.86 0.08
N VAL A 145 3.40 30.13 -0.75
CA VAL A 145 3.51 29.87 -2.20
C VAL A 145 4.38 30.96 -2.81
N THR A 146 5.48 30.59 -3.44
CA THR A 146 6.48 31.54 -3.95
C THR A 146 6.40 31.74 -5.46
N ASP A 147 5.95 30.73 -6.21
CA ASP A 147 5.79 30.79 -7.67
C ASP A 147 4.81 29.71 -8.17
N VAL A 148 4.18 29.94 -9.32
CA VAL A 148 3.28 28.97 -9.99
C VAL A 148 3.59 28.92 -11.47
N LYS A 149 3.98 27.74 -11.97
CA LYS A 149 4.27 27.51 -13.39
C LYS A 149 3.24 26.54 -13.97
N SER A 150 2.44 27.02 -14.91
CA SER A 150 1.42 26.22 -15.60
C SER A 150 1.82 25.92 -17.05
N GLY A 151 1.16 24.96 -17.69
CA GLY A 151 1.35 24.66 -19.11
C GLY A 151 2.62 23.86 -19.44
N VAL A 152 3.19 23.16 -18.47
CA VAL A 152 4.42 22.37 -18.67
C VAL A 152 4.07 21.01 -19.27
N GLN A 153 4.47 20.77 -20.52
CA GLN A 153 4.06 19.58 -21.29
C GLN A 153 4.81 18.30 -20.92
N ALA A 154 6.02 18.43 -20.39
CA ALA A 154 6.83 17.31 -19.94
C ALA A 154 7.83 17.76 -18.88
N LEU A 155 8.17 16.86 -17.97
CA LEU A 155 9.18 17.04 -16.93
C LEU A 155 10.38 16.14 -17.20
N GLY A 156 11.58 16.63 -16.90
CA GLY A 156 12.82 15.87 -17.01
C GLY A 156 13.38 15.78 -18.43
N GLU A 157 14.53 15.12 -18.54
CA GLU A 157 15.31 15.04 -19.78
C GLU A 157 15.59 13.59 -20.17
N SER A 158 15.69 13.35 -21.49
CA SER A 158 16.09 12.06 -22.06
C SER A 158 15.28 10.88 -21.49
N PHE A 159 15.92 9.89 -20.86
CA PHE A 159 15.28 8.67 -20.38
C PHE A 159 14.39 8.86 -19.14
N LEU A 160 14.51 9.96 -18.41
CA LEU A 160 13.68 10.26 -17.24
C LEU A 160 12.44 11.09 -17.59
N ARG A 161 12.35 11.56 -18.85
CA ARG A 161 11.27 12.41 -19.32
C ARG A 161 9.90 11.77 -19.08
N THR A 162 9.01 12.52 -18.43
CA THR A 162 7.61 12.17 -18.20
C THR A 162 6.73 13.18 -18.92
N GLU A 163 5.81 12.71 -19.76
CA GLU A 163 4.83 13.55 -20.46
C GLU A 163 3.57 13.70 -19.61
N ALA A 164 2.98 14.89 -19.62
CA ALA A 164 1.70 15.13 -18.95
C ALA A 164 0.56 14.44 -19.70
N GLN A 165 -0.51 14.05 -18.99
CA GLN A 165 -1.76 13.65 -19.62
C GLN A 165 -2.49 14.84 -20.24
N GLY A 166 -2.37 16.02 -19.63
CA GLY A 166 -2.73 17.30 -20.25
C GLY A 166 -1.57 18.27 -20.17
N GLU A 167 -1.40 18.91 -19.02
CA GLU A 167 -0.26 19.78 -18.72
C GLU A 167 0.08 19.70 -17.23
N PHE A 168 1.34 19.91 -16.89
CA PHE A 168 1.76 20.04 -15.51
C PHE A 168 1.62 21.48 -15.01
N VAL A 169 1.13 21.60 -13.77
CA VAL A 169 1.22 22.79 -12.93
C VAL A 169 2.20 22.51 -11.80
N LEU A 170 3.24 23.34 -11.68
CA LEU A 170 4.24 23.27 -10.63
C LEU A 170 4.03 24.45 -9.69
N VAL A 171 3.76 24.16 -8.41
CA VAL A 171 3.56 25.17 -7.38
C VAL A 171 4.80 25.18 -6.50
N HIS A 172 5.57 26.26 -6.49
CA HIS A 172 6.73 26.40 -5.60
C HIS A 172 6.25 26.86 -4.22
N VAL A 173 6.66 26.15 -3.17
CA VAL A 173 6.22 26.38 -1.79
C VAL A 173 7.42 26.34 -0.86
N THR A 174 7.55 27.35 0.01
CA THR A 174 8.45 27.29 1.16
C THR A 174 7.67 26.79 2.37
N VAL A 175 8.20 25.78 3.05
CA VAL A 175 7.59 25.15 4.23
C VAL A 175 8.50 25.34 5.42
N ARG A 176 7.97 25.82 6.54
CA ARG A 176 8.71 26.03 7.79
C ARG A 176 8.08 25.25 8.93
N ASN A 177 8.90 24.54 9.70
CA ASN A 177 8.44 23.92 10.94
C ASN A 177 8.52 24.92 12.10
N ILE A 178 7.37 25.32 12.62
CA ILE A 178 7.23 26.19 13.81
C ILE A 178 6.85 25.41 15.08
N GLY A 179 6.68 24.09 14.98
CA GLY A 179 6.40 23.20 16.09
C GLY A 179 7.63 22.91 16.96
N THR A 180 7.47 21.94 17.86
CA THR A 180 8.52 21.52 18.81
C THR A 180 9.13 20.16 18.48
N GLU A 181 8.56 19.45 17.51
CA GLU A 181 9.01 18.13 17.06
C GLU A 181 9.32 18.18 15.56
N ALA A 182 10.16 17.26 15.11
CA ALA A 182 10.48 17.15 13.70
C ALA A 182 9.29 16.52 12.94
N ALA A 183 9.01 16.99 11.73
CA ALA A 183 7.88 16.55 10.93
C ALA A 183 8.25 16.54 9.44
N THR A 184 7.65 15.63 8.69
CA THR A 184 7.93 15.45 7.27
C THR A 184 6.88 16.18 6.45
N PHE A 185 7.32 17.07 5.56
CA PHE A 185 6.44 17.63 4.54
C PHE A 185 6.28 16.63 3.40
N LEU A 186 5.03 16.31 3.04
CA LEU A 186 4.71 15.37 1.96
C LEU A 186 3.95 16.10 0.84
N GLY A 187 4.55 16.12 -0.36
CA GLY A 187 3.95 16.74 -1.54
C GLY A 187 2.62 16.09 -1.94
N ALA A 188 2.44 14.80 -1.65
CA ALA A 188 1.24 14.03 -1.94
C ALA A 188 -0.02 14.51 -1.21
N HIS A 189 0.13 15.32 -0.15
CA HIS A 189 -1.01 15.80 0.65
C HIS A 189 -1.54 17.17 0.21
N GLN A 190 -0.97 17.73 -0.84
CA GLN A 190 -1.35 19.05 -1.32
C GLN A 190 -2.40 18.90 -2.43
N THR A 191 -3.41 19.76 -2.43
CA THR A 191 -4.54 19.67 -3.36
C THR A 191 -4.67 20.95 -4.16
N LEU A 192 -4.63 20.86 -5.49
CA LEU A 192 -4.86 22.00 -6.38
C LEU A 192 -6.35 22.09 -6.72
N LEU A 193 -6.88 23.32 -6.75
CA LEU A 193 -8.26 23.60 -7.11
C LEU A 193 -8.34 24.52 -8.33
N ASP A 194 -9.29 24.26 -9.22
CA ASP A 194 -9.63 25.17 -10.31
C ASP A 194 -10.80 26.09 -9.96
N ALA A 195 -11.14 26.99 -10.89
CA ALA A 195 -12.23 27.96 -10.71
C ALA A 195 -13.62 27.31 -10.60
N GLN A 196 -13.76 26.04 -10.96
CA GLN A 196 -15.00 25.27 -10.82
C GLN A 196 -15.03 24.44 -9.53
N GLY A 197 -13.96 24.48 -8.72
CA GLY A 197 -13.83 23.69 -7.51
C GLY A 197 -13.52 22.21 -7.78
N ARG A 198 -13.00 21.86 -8.96
CA ARG A 198 -12.45 20.52 -9.18
C ARG A 198 -11.09 20.41 -8.49
N GLU A 199 -10.87 19.27 -7.84
CA GLU A 199 -9.65 18.97 -7.10
C GLU A 199 -8.70 18.10 -7.94
N PHE A 200 -7.40 18.38 -7.81
CA PHE A 200 -6.32 17.64 -8.45
C PHE A 200 -5.27 17.28 -7.40
N GLU A 201 -4.96 15.99 -7.29
CA GLU A 201 -3.94 15.48 -6.38
C GLU A 201 -2.54 15.67 -6.98
N ALA A 202 -1.53 15.82 -6.12
CA ALA A 202 -0.15 15.99 -6.55
C ALA A 202 0.45 14.68 -7.10
N ASP A 203 1.03 14.73 -8.31
CA ASP A 203 1.86 13.66 -8.88
C ASP A 203 3.25 13.68 -8.24
N SER A 204 3.35 12.99 -7.11
CA SER A 204 4.58 12.86 -6.34
C SER A 204 5.67 12.07 -7.07
N SER A 205 5.30 11.25 -8.06
CA SER A 205 6.26 10.45 -8.83
C SER A 205 6.96 11.30 -9.89
N ALA A 206 6.19 12.12 -10.61
CA ALA A 206 6.71 13.08 -11.58
C ALA A 206 7.56 14.15 -10.88
N ALA A 207 7.12 14.64 -9.72
CA ALA A 207 7.88 15.59 -8.91
C ALA A 207 9.27 15.03 -8.52
N MET A 208 9.32 13.84 -7.92
CA MET A 208 10.56 13.27 -7.39
C MET A 208 11.58 12.86 -8.47
N MET A 209 11.12 12.40 -9.63
CA MET A 209 12.03 11.95 -10.69
C MET A 209 12.58 13.09 -11.53
N ASN A 210 11.85 14.20 -11.64
CA ASN A 210 12.07 15.16 -12.73
C ASN A 210 12.12 16.63 -12.31
N VAL A 211 11.82 16.96 -11.06
CA VAL A 211 11.96 18.33 -10.55
C VAL A 211 13.25 18.43 -9.73
N PRO A 212 14.20 19.29 -10.12
CA PRO A 212 15.40 19.55 -9.33
C PRO A 212 15.04 20.03 -7.92
N ASP A 213 15.82 19.62 -6.92
CA ASP A 213 15.66 20.03 -5.51
C ASP A 213 14.34 19.59 -4.84
N SER A 214 13.66 18.58 -5.40
CA SER A 214 12.43 17.97 -4.85
C SER A 214 12.66 17.02 -3.65
N GLU A 215 13.91 16.85 -3.20
CA GLU A 215 14.26 16.05 -2.01
C GLU A 215 13.49 16.48 -0.74
N SER A 216 13.02 17.74 -0.69
CA SER A 216 12.26 18.30 0.43
C SER A 216 10.91 17.62 0.70
N PHE A 217 10.38 16.82 -0.24
CA PHE A 217 9.09 16.12 -0.09
C PHE A 217 9.09 14.89 0.80
N TYR A 218 10.26 14.44 1.22
CA TYR A 218 10.42 13.37 2.21
C TYR A 218 11.44 13.76 3.28
N THR A 219 11.85 15.02 3.28
CA THR A 219 12.83 15.52 4.24
C THR A 219 12.12 15.86 5.54
N GLU A 220 12.61 15.26 6.61
CA GLU A 220 12.20 15.61 7.96
C GLU A 220 12.70 17.02 8.29
N ILE A 221 11.76 17.94 8.56
CA ILE A 221 12.04 19.31 8.91
C ILE A 221 12.12 19.41 10.43
N ASN A 222 13.30 19.66 10.97
CA ASN A 222 13.47 19.92 12.39
C ASN A 222 12.83 21.29 12.80
N PRO A 223 12.38 21.44 14.07
CA PRO A 223 11.86 22.70 14.59
C PRO A 223 12.73 23.92 14.26
N GLY A 224 12.09 24.96 13.74
CA GLY A 224 12.71 26.24 13.39
C GLY A 224 13.34 26.29 11.98
N ASN A 225 13.48 25.16 11.29
CA ASN A 225 14.03 25.10 9.94
C ASN A 225 12.95 25.26 8.87
N SER A 226 13.40 25.57 7.65
CA SER A 226 12.57 25.65 6.45
C SER A 226 13.17 24.83 5.31
N VAL A 227 12.31 24.38 4.40
CA VAL A 227 12.66 23.71 3.15
C VAL A 227 11.77 24.24 2.02
N ASP A 228 12.26 24.17 0.78
CA ASP A 228 11.48 24.51 -0.41
C ASP A 228 11.04 23.23 -1.12
N GLY A 229 9.77 23.13 -1.47
CA GLY A 229 9.17 22.03 -2.22
C GLY A 229 8.38 22.53 -3.42
N VAL A 230 8.11 21.65 -4.39
CA VAL A 230 7.44 22.04 -5.64
C VAL A 230 6.33 21.07 -6.02
N PRO A 231 5.17 21.05 -5.32
CA PRO A 231 4.07 20.15 -5.69
C PRO A 231 3.75 20.23 -7.19
N VAL A 232 3.66 19.06 -7.84
CA VAL A 232 3.39 18.93 -9.27
C VAL A 232 2.02 18.33 -9.45
N PHE A 233 1.22 18.88 -10.35
CA PHE A 233 -0.14 18.42 -10.65
C PHE A 233 -0.26 18.18 -12.15
N ASP A 234 -0.73 17.00 -12.57
CA ASP A 234 -1.11 16.74 -13.96
C ASP A 234 -2.59 17.09 -14.13
N VAL A 235 -2.86 18.11 -14.94
CA VAL A 235 -4.19 18.70 -15.09
C VAL A 235 -4.60 18.73 -16.57
N PRO A 236 -5.89 18.87 -16.90
CA PRO A 236 -6.32 19.07 -18.29
C PRO A 236 -5.63 20.29 -18.94
N GLU A 237 -5.33 20.21 -20.24
CA GLU A 237 -4.74 21.34 -20.98
C GLU A 237 -5.57 22.62 -20.84
N GLY A 238 -4.87 23.76 -20.66
CA GLY A 238 -5.50 25.07 -20.53
C GLY A 238 -6.22 25.30 -19.20
N LEU A 239 -5.93 24.50 -18.18
CA LEU A 239 -6.50 24.70 -16.84
C LEU A 239 -5.85 25.92 -16.19
N SER A 240 -6.70 26.80 -15.65
CA SER A 240 -6.25 27.93 -14.83
C SER A 240 -6.38 27.54 -13.34
N PRO A 241 -5.26 27.36 -12.62
CA PRO A 241 -5.31 27.06 -11.19
C PRO A 241 -5.88 28.26 -10.42
N ALA A 242 -6.87 28.01 -9.57
CA ALA A 242 -7.53 29.05 -8.79
C ALA A 242 -6.99 29.12 -7.36
N ALA A 243 -6.74 27.98 -6.73
CA ALA A 243 -6.24 27.89 -5.37
C ALA A 243 -5.44 26.60 -5.15
N ILE A 244 -4.69 26.54 -4.06
CA ILE A 244 -4.08 25.32 -3.52
C ILE A 244 -4.43 25.21 -2.04
N GLU A 245 -4.75 24.00 -1.60
CA GLU A 245 -4.89 23.65 -0.18
C GLU A 245 -3.60 22.98 0.28
N LEU A 246 -2.99 23.56 1.31
CA LEU A 246 -1.72 23.12 1.87
C LEU A 246 -1.93 22.44 3.22
N HIS A 247 -1.34 21.25 3.37
CA HIS A 247 -1.53 20.39 4.53
C HIS A 247 -0.21 20.01 5.18
N GLU A 248 -0.15 20.10 6.51
CA GLU A 248 0.91 19.51 7.33
C GLU A 248 0.83 17.98 7.36
N SER A 249 -0.37 17.41 7.38
CA SER A 249 -0.60 15.96 7.34
C SER A 249 -1.94 15.63 6.69
N MET A 250 -2.15 14.36 6.31
CA MET A 250 -3.42 13.93 5.69
C MET A 250 -4.67 14.11 6.58
N PHE A 251 -4.49 14.44 7.86
CA PHE A 251 -5.58 14.63 8.83
C PHE A 251 -5.69 16.09 9.30
N SER A 252 -4.82 16.98 8.80
CA SER A 252 -4.80 18.37 9.22
C SER A 252 -5.92 19.18 8.58
N GLY A 253 -6.13 20.39 9.09
CA GLY A 253 -7.29 21.21 8.72
C GLY A 253 -7.16 21.91 7.36
N GLY A 254 -5.96 21.95 6.79
CA GLY A 254 -5.65 22.59 5.51
C GLY A 254 -5.59 24.12 5.61
N ALA A 255 -4.68 24.71 4.84
CA ALA A 255 -4.56 26.14 4.63
C ALA A 255 -4.73 26.48 3.15
N LEU A 256 -5.75 27.28 2.83
CA LEU A 256 -6.06 27.64 1.45
C LEU A 256 -5.30 28.89 1.01
N VAL A 257 -4.66 28.81 -0.17
CA VAL A 257 -3.96 29.92 -0.81
C VAL A 257 -4.54 30.17 -2.21
N SER A 258 -4.94 31.40 -2.49
CA SER A 258 -5.38 31.84 -3.81
C SER A 258 -4.19 31.92 -4.76
N LEU A 259 -4.31 31.24 -5.90
CA LEU A 259 -3.33 31.25 -7.00
C LEU A 259 -3.78 32.15 -8.16
N ALA A 260 -5.03 32.62 -8.14
CA ALA A 260 -5.51 33.60 -9.10
C ALA A 260 -4.80 34.96 -8.88
N GLY A 261 -3.94 35.32 -9.83
CA GLY A 261 -3.30 36.64 -9.95
C GLY A 261 -3.80 37.40 -11.17
#